data_AF-A0A5V1PNU5-F1
#
_entry.id   AF-A0A5V1PNU5-F1
#
_cell.length_a   1.000
_cell.length_b   1.000
_cell.length_c   1.000
_cell.angle_alpha   90.00
_cell.angle_beta   90.00
_cell.angle_gamma   90.00
#
_symmetry.space_group_name_H-M   'P 1'
#
loop_
_entity.id
_entity.type
_entity.pdbx_description
1 polymer ?
#
loop_
_entity_poly.entity_id
_entity_poly.type
_entity_poly.pdbx_seq_one_letter_code
_entity_poly.pdbx_strand_id
1 'polypeptide(L)'
;MKEKIKILFKYCTLRKYNTTTDYGRQQERYRIISLSIISNFISKLLALLSLILTVSLTLPYLGQDRFGIWMTIASFSAALTFLDLGIGNALTNRIAHSFARGKKIRMIRQISGGLTLLAILAFIIIAIFLTIANFVNWGSLLKGINDNTHDEVQFAIKLFAIIFGIGIFSNGVQRIYMGMQ
;
A
#
# COMPACT_ATOMS: atom_id res chain seq x y z
N MET A 1 19.79 -29.92 11.82
CA MET A 1 19.54 -28.51 11.43
C MET A 1 20.34 -28.10 10.19
N LYS A 2 21.66 -28.37 10.13
CA LYS A 2 22.54 -28.04 8.98
C LYS A 2 22.10 -28.64 7.62
N GLU A 3 21.59 -29.88 7.62
CA GLU A 3 21.06 -30.57 6.43
C GLU A 3 19.86 -29.83 5.79
N LYS A 4 18.88 -29.42 6.62
CA LYS A 4 17.70 -28.67 6.14
C LYS A 4 18.08 -27.32 5.54
N ILE A 5 19.12 -26.66 6.08
CA ILE A 5 19.64 -25.39 5.57
C ILE A 5 20.32 -25.58 4.20
N LYS A 6 21.12 -26.63 4.00
CA LYS A 6 21.71 -26.95 2.69
C LYS A 6 20.65 -27.21 1.62
N ILE A 7 19.56 -27.90 1.97
CA ILE A 7 18.44 -28.15 1.05
C ILE A 7 17.74 -26.83 0.66
N LEU A 8 17.57 -25.90 1.60
CA LEU A 8 17.05 -24.55 1.31
C LEU A 8 17.96 -23.77 0.36
N PHE A 9 19.27 -23.75 0.61
CA PHE A 9 20.25 -23.08 -0.25
C PHE A 9 20.32 -23.70 -1.66
N LYS A 10 20.08 -25.01 -1.80
CA LYS A 10 20.02 -25.70 -3.11
C LYS A 10 18.99 -25.08 -4.05
N TYR A 11 17.88 -24.60 -3.52
CA TYR A 11 16.81 -23.98 -4.30
C TYR A 11 16.89 -22.44 -4.34
N CYS A 12 17.86 -21.82 -3.66
CA CYS A 12 18.10 -20.37 -3.74
C CYS A 12 19.03 -20.04 -4.89
N THR A 13 18.60 -20.33 -6.12
CA THR A 13 19.41 -20.14 -7.32
C THR A 13 18.69 -19.24 -8.32
N LEU A 14 19.46 -18.37 -8.99
CA LEU A 14 18.95 -17.51 -10.06
C LEU A 14 18.77 -18.27 -11.38
N ARG A 15 19.38 -19.46 -11.50
CA ARG A 15 19.32 -20.30 -12.69
C ARG A 15 18.01 -21.12 -12.68
N LYS A 16 17.26 -21.07 -13.79
CA LYS A 16 16.04 -21.86 -13.96
C LYS A 16 16.38 -23.35 -14.05
N TYR A 17 15.55 -24.20 -13.44
CA TYR A 17 15.60 -25.64 -13.65
C TYR A 17 14.91 -26.02 -14.95
N ASN A 18 15.31 -27.14 -15.56
CA ASN A 18 14.69 -27.63 -16.79
C ASN A 18 13.29 -28.17 -16.49
N THR A 19 12.24 -27.62 -17.09
CA THR A 19 10.83 -27.94 -16.80
C THR A 19 10.22 -29.01 -17.74
N THR A 20 11.03 -29.64 -18.58
CA THR A 20 10.57 -30.70 -19.51
C THR A 20 10.18 -31.99 -18.80
N THR A 21 10.71 -32.25 -17.59
CA THR A 21 10.36 -33.41 -16.75
C THR A 21 9.54 -32.98 -15.54
N ASP A 22 8.69 -33.86 -15.03
CA ASP A 22 7.88 -33.55 -13.83
C ASP A 22 8.75 -33.27 -12.59
N TYR A 23 9.88 -33.98 -12.46
CA TYR A 23 10.86 -33.71 -11.41
C TYR A 23 11.46 -32.30 -11.52
N GLY A 24 11.79 -31.85 -12.73
CA GLY A 24 12.29 -30.50 -12.99
C GLY A 24 11.26 -29.40 -12.73
N ARG A 25 9.97 -29.65 -13.01
CA ARG A 25 8.86 -28.75 -12.62
C ARG A 25 8.74 -28.61 -11.11
N GLN A 26 8.90 -29.70 -10.36
CA GLN A 26 8.87 -29.66 -8.90
C GLN A 26 10.04 -28.85 -8.33
N GLN A 27 11.26 -29.02 -8.86
CA GLN A 27 12.42 -28.23 -8.47
C GLN A 27 12.25 -26.74 -8.76
N GLU A 28 11.69 -26.38 -9.92
CA GLU A 28 11.42 -24.98 -10.28
C GLU A 28 10.36 -24.35 -9.34
N ARG A 29 9.33 -25.10 -8.94
CA ARG A 29 8.36 -24.63 -7.93
C ARG A 29 9.03 -24.32 -6.59
N TYR A 30 9.87 -25.23 -6.08
CA TYR A 30 10.60 -24.98 -4.84
C TYR A 30 11.57 -23.78 -4.95
N ARG A 31 12.18 -23.57 -6.12
CA ARG A 31 13.02 -22.39 -6.42
C ARG A 31 12.23 -21.08 -6.41
N ILE A 32 11.05 -21.06 -7.04
CA ILE A 32 10.19 -19.87 -7.05
C ILE A 32 9.71 -19.56 -5.63
N ILE A 33 9.31 -20.59 -4.86
CA ILE A 33 8.87 -20.42 -3.47
C ILE A 33 10.00 -19.87 -2.60
N SER A 34 11.21 -20.44 -2.68
CA SER A 34 12.36 -19.97 -1.87
C SER A 34 12.72 -18.52 -2.19
N LEU A 35 12.81 -18.14 -3.48
CA LEU A 35 13.08 -16.77 -3.90
C LEU A 35 11.98 -15.80 -3.47
N SER A 36 10.73 -16.23 -3.50
CA SER A 36 9.59 -15.43 -3.04
C SER A 36 9.63 -15.19 -1.54
N ILE A 37 9.99 -16.21 -0.75
CA ILE A 37 10.15 -16.09 0.71
C ILE A 37 11.29 -15.13 1.03
N ILE A 38 12.45 -15.28 0.40
CA ILE A 38 13.62 -14.42 0.62
C ILE A 38 13.30 -12.98 0.22
N SER A 39 12.68 -12.77 -0.95
CA SER A 39 12.30 -11.42 -1.38
C SER A 39 11.33 -10.78 -0.41
N ASN A 40 10.28 -11.50 0.02
CA ASN A 40 9.34 -10.99 1.03
C ASN A 40 10.02 -10.68 2.37
N PHE A 41 10.96 -11.51 2.80
CA PHE A 41 11.71 -11.29 4.04
C PHE A 41 12.56 -10.02 3.95
N ILE A 42 13.32 -9.85 2.85
CA ILE A 42 14.12 -8.64 2.60
C ILE A 42 13.21 -7.41 2.54
N SER A 43 12.08 -7.48 1.83
CA SER A 43 11.12 -6.37 1.75
C SER A 43 10.59 -5.97 3.12
N LYS A 44 10.23 -6.94 3.97
CA LYS A 44 9.76 -6.66 5.35
C LYS A 44 10.87 -6.08 6.23
N LEU A 45 12.10 -6.58 6.10
CA LEU A 45 13.25 -6.07 6.84
C LEU A 45 13.55 -4.61 6.46
N LEU A 46 13.56 -4.31 5.16
CA LEU A 46 13.73 -2.93 4.67
C LEU A 46 12.59 -2.01 5.11
N ALA A 47 11.35 -2.49 5.12
CA ALA A 47 10.21 -1.72 5.63
C ALA A 47 10.36 -1.37 7.13
N LEU A 48 10.82 -2.32 7.95
CA LEU A 48 11.10 -2.08 9.37
C LEU A 48 12.25 -1.08 9.57
N LEU A 49 13.36 -1.24 8.82
CA LEU A 49 14.47 -0.30 8.87
C LEU A 49 14.03 1.10 8.46
N SER A 50 13.21 1.23 7.42
CA SER A 50 12.64 2.50 7.00
C SER A 50 11.83 3.14 8.13
N LEU A 51 10.97 2.36 8.81
CA LEU A 51 10.16 2.89 9.93
C LEU A 51 11.04 3.40 11.08
N ILE A 52 12.08 2.66 11.45
CA ILE A 52 13.02 3.04 12.51
C ILE A 52 13.77 4.32 12.12
N LEU A 53 14.27 4.40 10.88
CA LEU A 53 14.95 5.59 10.37
C LEU A 53 14.02 6.80 10.34
N THR A 54 12.77 6.63 9.88
CA THR A 54 11.77 7.69 9.90
C THR A 54 11.57 8.22 11.31
N VAL A 55 11.29 7.36 12.30
CA VAL A 55 11.09 7.83 13.68
C VAL A 55 12.34 8.51 14.24
N SER A 56 13.52 7.92 14.03
CA SER A 56 14.80 8.45 14.54
C SER A 56 15.16 9.82 13.96
N LEU A 57 14.83 10.08 12.69
CA LEU A 57 15.10 11.36 12.04
C LEU A 57 14.00 12.39 12.29
N THR A 58 12.75 11.96 12.29
CA THR A 58 11.57 12.83 12.38
C THR A 58 11.36 13.35 13.80
N LEU A 59 11.59 12.55 14.84
CA LEU A 59 11.37 12.96 16.23
C LEU A 59 12.28 14.13 16.68
N PRO A 60 13.62 14.10 16.47
CA PRO A 60 14.49 15.22 16.84
C PRO A 60 14.23 16.47 16.00
N TYR A 61 13.82 16.30 14.74
CA TYR A 61 13.57 17.40 13.81
C TYR A 61 12.27 18.17 14.13
N LEU A 62 11.18 17.46 14.45
CA LEU A 62 9.86 18.05 14.69
C LEU A 62 9.62 18.38 16.17
N GLY A 63 10.35 17.74 17.09
CA GLY A 63 10.04 17.79 18.52
C GLY A 63 8.79 16.99 18.89
N GLN A 64 8.50 16.91 20.18
CA GLN A 64 7.49 16.01 20.72
C GLN A 64 6.06 16.34 20.25
N ASP A 65 5.68 17.62 20.21
CA ASP A 65 4.32 18.05 19.90
C ASP A 65 3.95 17.77 18.43
N ARG A 66 4.78 18.25 17.48
CA ARG A 66 4.54 18.05 16.05
C ARG A 66 4.68 16.59 15.64
N PHE A 67 5.56 15.83 16.29
CA PHE A 67 5.67 14.40 16.07
C PHE A 67 4.40 13.65 16.49
N GLY A 68 3.78 14.02 17.61
CA GLY A 68 2.51 13.43 18.06
C GLY A 68 1.37 13.65 17.05
N ILE A 69 1.32 14.83 16.45
CA ILE A 69 0.36 15.17 15.39
C ILE A 69 0.63 14.33 14.14
N TRP A 70 1.89 14.26 13.69
CA TRP A 70 2.29 13.43 12.56
C TRP A 70 1.93 11.95 12.77
N MET A 71 2.22 11.38 13.94
CA MET A 71 1.87 10.01 14.29
C MET A 71 0.36 9.76 14.26
N THR A 72 -0.43 10.75 14.70
CA THR A 72 -1.90 10.65 14.67
C THR A 72 -2.40 10.61 13.23
N ILE A 73 -1.95 11.54 12.37
CA ILE A 73 -2.30 11.56 10.94
C ILE A 73 -1.87 10.25 10.26
N ALA A 74 -0.66 9.77 10.53
CA ALA A 74 -0.15 8.52 9.98
C ALA A 74 -0.99 7.31 10.40
N SER A 75 -1.41 7.25 11.66
CA SER A 75 -2.26 6.18 12.19
C SER A 75 -3.66 6.20 11.55
N PHE A 76 -4.25 7.39 11.39
CA PHE A 76 -5.49 7.55 10.64
C PHE A 76 -5.33 7.10 9.19
N SER A 77 -4.26 7.51 8.51
CA SER A 77 -3.97 7.06 7.14
C SER A 77 -3.95 5.54 7.02
N ALA A 78 -3.32 4.86 7.97
CA ALA A 78 -3.25 3.40 7.98
C ALA A 78 -4.65 2.78 8.11
N ALA A 79 -5.47 3.28 9.04
CA ALA A 79 -6.84 2.81 9.24
C ALA A 79 -7.73 3.05 8.01
N LEU A 80 -7.54 4.18 7.32
CA LEU A 80 -8.33 4.56 6.16
C LEU A 80 -8.02 3.73 4.91
N THR A 81 -6.93 2.95 4.89
CA THR A 81 -6.60 2.05 3.77
C THR A 81 -7.74 1.07 3.43
N PHE A 82 -8.58 0.72 4.40
CA PHE A 82 -9.75 -0.14 4.21
C PHE A 82 -10.97 0.58 3.59
N LEU A 83 -10.92 1.90 3.44
CA LEU A 83 -12.01 2.68 2.84
C LEU A 83 -12.19 2.45 1.35
N ASP A 84 -11.25 1.78 0.68
CA ASP A 84 -11.46 1.35 -0.71
C ASP A 84 -12.56 0.28 -0.84
N LEU A 85 -13.13 -0.19 0.28
CA LEU A 85 -14.20 -1.18 0.39
C LEU A 85 -13.92 -2.46 -0.41
N GLY A 86 -12.64 -2.78 -0.65
CA GLY A 86 -12.22 -3.91 -1.46
C GLY A 86 -12.44 -3.74 -2.97
N ILE A 87 -12.80 -2.54 -3.45
CA ILE A 87 -12.98 -2.24 -4.88
C ILE A 87 -11.69 -2.54 -5.65
N GLY A 88 -10.53 -2.18 -5.09
CA GLY A 88 -9.23 -2.49 -5.70
C GLY A 88 -9.01 -4.00 -5.91
N ASN A 89 -9.37 -4.82 -4.92
CA ASN A 89 -9.26 -6.27 -5.02
C ASN A 89 -10.28 -6.87 -6.02
N ALA A 90 -11.51 -6.35 -6.02
CA ALA A 90 -12.53 -6.75 -6.99
C ALA A 90 -12.11 -6.42 -8.43
N LEU A 91 -11.46 -5.27 -8.62
CA LEU A 91 -10.91 -4.84 -9.91
C LEU A 91 -9.81 -5.79 -10.38
N THR A 92 -8.82 -6.09 -9.52
CA THR A 92 -7.74 -7.07 -9.83
C THR A 92 -8.32 -8.42 -10.25
N ASN A 93 -9.26 -8.98 -9.48
CA ASN A 93 -9.86 -10.28 -9.77
C ASN A 93 -10.62 -10.30 -11.11
N ARG A 94 -11.39 -9.25 -11.40
CA ARG A 94 -12.17 -9.15 -12.65
C ARG A 94 -11.26 -9.00 -13.87
N ILE A 95 -10.19 -8.21 -13.75
CA ILE A 95 -9.20 -8.01 -14.80
C ILE A 95 -8.46 -9.31 -15.08
N ALA A 96 -7.95 -10.00 -14.04
CA ALA A 96 -7.27 -11.29 -14.18
C ALA A 96 -8.12 -12.31 -14.92
N HIS A 97 -9.41 -12.39 -14.59
CA HIS A 97 -10.33 -13.29 -15.26
C HIS A 97 -10.60 -12.91 -16.73
N SER A 98 -10.73 -11.62 -17.05
CA SER A 98 -10.92 -11.16 -18.44
C SER A 98 -9.65 -11.30 -19.28
N PHE A 99 -8.49 -11.08 -18.67
CA PHE A 99 -7.17 -11.23 -19.27
C PHE A 99 -6.90 -12.69 -19.64
N ALA A 100 -7.11 -13.63 -18.71
CA ALA A 100 -6.95 -15.06 -18.94
C ALA A 100 -7.87 -15.61 -20.05
N ARG A 101 -9.04 -14.99 -20.26
CA ARG A 101 -9.99 -15.37 -21.33
C ARG A 101 -9.81 -14.62 -22.65
N GLY A 102 -8.79 -13.75 -22.77
CA GLY A 102 -8.53 -12.97 -23.99
C GLY A 102 -9.61 -11.94 -24.34
N LYS A 103 -10.50 -11.57 -23.39
CA LYS A 103 -11.65 -10.68 -23.67
C LYS A 103 -11.29 -9.21 -23.51
N LYS A 104 -10.48 -8.68 -24.44
CA LYS A 104 -9.94 -7.30 -24.40
C LYS A 104 -11.00 -6.22 -24.16
N ILE A 105 -12.14 -6.27 -24.86
CA ILE A 105 -13.22 -5.26 -24.71
C ILE A 105 -13.81 -5.26 -23.30
N ARG A 106 -14.02 -6.44 -22.70
CA ARG A 106 -14.55 -6.55 -21.34
C ARG A 106 -13.54 -6.05 -20.31
N MET A 107 -12.26 -6.33 -20.53
CA MET A 107 -11.17 -5.86 -19.68
C MET A 107 -11.09 -4.33 -19.66
N ILE A 108 -11.12 -3.68 -20.84
CA ILE A 108 -11.11 -2.20 -20.94
C ILE A 108 -12.31 -1.59 -20.20
N ARG A 109 -13.52 -2.16 -20.36
CA ARG A 109 -14.72 -1.68 -19.66
C ARG A 109 -14.62 -1.86 -18.14
N GLN A 110 -13.99 -2.94 -17.67
CA GLN A 110 -13.75 -3.16 -16.24
C GLN A 110 -12.73 -2.18 -15.67
N ILE A 111 -11.67 -1.89 -16.43
CA ILE A 111 -10.66 -0.88 -16.05
C ILE A 111 -11.30 0.50 -15.94
N SER A 112 -12.02 0.95 -16.97
CA SER A 112 -12.65 2.27 -16.95
C SER A 112 -13.69 2.39 -15.83
N GLY A 113 -14.60 1.42 -15.71
CA GLY A 113 -15.60 1.41 -14.64
C GLY A 113 -14.99 1.35 -13.24
N GLY A 114 -13.95 0.54 -13.04
CA GLY A 114 -13.25 0.44 -11.76
C GLY A 114 -12.53 1.73 -11.37
N LEU A 115 -11.80 2.35 -12.30
CA LEU A 115 -11.13 3.63 -12.06
C LEU A 115 -12.12 4.77 -11.83
N THR A 116 -13.24 4.82 -12.57
CA THR A 116 -14.28 5.81 -12.33
C THR A 116 -14.90 5.66 -10.94
N LEU A 117 -15.19 4.43 -10.50
CA LEU A 117 -15.69 4.17 -9.15
C LEU A 117 -14.69 4.59 -8.07
N LEU A 118 -13.40 4.26 -8.24
CA LEU A 118 -12.36 4.68 -7.31
C LEU A 118 -12.15 6.21 -7.30
N ALA A 119 -12.28 6.87 -8.45
CA ALA A 119 -12.20 8.33 -8.55
C ALA A 119 -13.36 9.03 -7.84
N ILE A 120 -14.59 8.52 -8.02
CA ILE A 120 -15.78 9.04 -7.30
C ILE A 120 -15.60 8.84 -5.79
N LEU A 121 -15.15 7.66 -5.37
CA LEU A 121 -14.88 7.37 -3.97
C LEU A 121 -13.81 8.30 -3.39
N ALA A 122 -12.70 8.51 -4.12
CA ALA A 122 -11.66 9.45 -3.74
C ALA A 122 -12.20 10.88 -3.56
N PHE A 123 -13.05 11.35 -4.48
CA PHE A 123 -13.67 12.66 -4.38
C PHE A 123 -14.59 12.79 -3.17
N ILE A 124 -15.42 11.78 -2.90
CA ILE A 124 -16.29 11.74 -1.72
C ILE A 124 -15.46 11.80 -0.43
N ILE A 125 -14.40 10.99 -0.35
CA ILE A 125 -13.51 10.96 0.81
C ILE A 125 -12.82 12.31 1.01
N ILE A 126 -12.27 12.92 -0.05
CA ILE A 126 -11.66 14.26 0.01
C ILE A 126 -12.68 15.28 0.54
N ALA A 127 -13.90 15.30 -0.02
CA ALA A 127 -14.94 16.24 0.39
C ALA A 127 -15.32 16.08 1.87
N ILE A 128 -15.47 14.83 2.34
CA ILE A 128 -15.75 14.53 3.76
C ILE A 128 -14.60 15.02 4.64
N PHE A 129 -13.35 14.68 4.31
CA PHE A 129 -12.20 15.09 5.11
C PHE A 129 -11.99 16.60 5.14
N LEU A 130 -12.17 17.31 4.02
CA LEU A 130 -12.08 18.77 3.98
C LEU A 130 -13.20 19.43 4.82
N THR A 131 -14.39 18.84 4.81
CA THR A 131 -15.50 19.29 5.65
C THR A 131 -15.13 19.12 7.12
N ILE A 132 -14.73 17.91 7.53
CA ILE A 132 -14.29 17.63 8.90
C ILE A 132 -13.13 18.54 9.32
N ALA A 133 -12.17 18.79 8.42
CA ALA A 133 -11.02 19.68 8.66
C ALA A 133 -11.41 21.10 9.06
N ASN A 134 -12.51 21.64 8.53
CA ASN A 134 -12.96 23.00 8.82
C ASN A 134 -13.89 23.08 10.03
N PHE A 135 -14.65 22.02 10.34
CA PHE A 135 -15.63 22.03 11.43
C PHE A 135 -15.08 21.55 12.78
N VAL A 136 -13.97 20.81 12.78
CA VAL A 136 -13.40 20.22 13.99
C VAL A 136 -12.42 21.16 14.67
N ASN A 137 -12.59 21.38 15.97
CA ASN A 137 -11.61 22.09 16.78
C ASN A 137 -10.43 21.17 17.13
N TRP A 138 -9.41 21.18 16.27
CA TRP A 138 -8.19 20.38 16.41
C TRP A 138 -7.48 20.59 17.75
N GLY A 139 -7.51 21.81 18.31
CA GLY A 139 -6.87 22.11 19.60
C GLY A 139 -7.45 21.36 20.79
N SER A 140 -8.70 20.91 20.70
CA SER A 140 -9.34 20.09 21.73
C SER A 140 -9.07 18.59 21.59
N LEU A 141 -8.80 18.12 20.36
CA LEU A 141 -8.57 16.71 20.04
C LEU A 141 -7.10 16.31 20.12
N LEU A 142 -6.20 17.22 19.77
CA LEU A 142 -4.76 17.00 19.73
C LEU A 142 -4.08 17.82 20.84
N LYS A 143 -3.49 17.12 21.81
CA LYS A 143 -2.67 17.76 22.85
C LYS A 143 -1.38 18.30 22.22
N GLY A 144 -0.99 19.54 22.58
CA GLY A 144 0.23 20.18 22.09
C GLY A 144 0.01 21.20 20.95
N ILE A 145 -1.25 21.55 20.64
CA ILE A 145 -1.55 22.66 19.72
C ILE A 145 -1.59 23.98 20.51
N ASN A 146 -0.68 24.89 20.16
CA ASN A 146 -0.68 26.29 20.57
C ASN A 146 -1.23 27.14 19.41
N ASP A 147 -1.51 28.42 19.65
CA ASP A 147 -2.03 29.34 18.61
C ASP A 147 -1.15 29.35 17.34
N ASN A 148 0.17 29.22 17.49
CA ASN A 148 1.11 29.19 16.36
C ASN A 148 1.09 27.89 15.55
N THR A 149 0.66 26.76 16.12
CA THR A 149 0.62 25.46 15.42
C THR A 149 -0.75 25.15 14.83
N HIS A 150 -1.79 25.90 15.17
CA HIS A 150 -3.15 25.65 14.70
C HIS A 150 -3.25 25.66 13.16
N ASP A 151 -2.71 26.69 12.52
CA ASP A 151 -2.74 26.84 11.06
C ASP A 151 -1.92 25.77 10.35
N GLU A 152 -0.76 25.41 10.92
CA GLU A 152 0.09 24.33 10.41
C GLU A 152 -0.65 22.99 10.42
N VAL A 153 -1.39 22.70 11.49
CA VAL A 153 -2.15 21.45 11.65
C VAL A 153 -3.33 21.40 10.68
N GLN A 154 -4.09 22.48 10.56
CA GLN A 154 -5.18 22.55 9.59
C GLN A 154 -4.67 22.33 8.16
N PHE A 155 -3.56 22.97 7.81
CA PHE A 155 -2.93 22.82 6.51
C PHE A 155 -2.47 21.38 6.27
N ALA A 156 -1.80 20.76 7.26
CA ALA A 156 -1.35 19.37 7.19
C ALA A 156 -2.51 18.38 6.98
N ILE A 157 -3.64 18.58 7.66
CA ILE A 157 -4.83 17.70 7.53
C ILE A 157 -5.50 17.89 6.17
N LYS A 158 -5.60 19.12 5.66
CA LYS A 158 -6.12 19.39 4.31
C LYS A 158 -5.24 18.77 3.23
N LEU A 159 -3.91 18.91 3.36
CA LEU A 159 -2.96 18.24 2.47
C LEU A 159 -3.07 16.72 2.56
N PHE A 160 -3.18 16.18 3.77
CA PHE A 160 -3.39 14.76 3.98
C PHE A 160 -4.65 14.26 3.24
N ALA A 161 -5.77 14.97 3.35
CA ALA A 161 -7.02 14.61 2.66
C ALA A 161 -6.82 14.50 1.14
N ILE A 162 -6.16 15.49 0.54
CA ILE A 162 -5.89 15.54 -0.91
C ILE A 162 -4.95 14.41 -1.33
N ILE A 163 -3.82 14.26 -0.63
CA ILE A 163 -2.81 13.22 -0.93
C ILE A 163 -3.42 11.83 -0.77
N PHE A 164 -4.20 11.61 0.29
CA PHE A 164 -4.85 10.34 0.56
C PHE A 164 -5.86 9.98 -0.54
N GLY A 165 -6.70 10.95 -0.97
CA GLY A 165 -7.64 10.73 -2.06
C GLY A 165 -6.95 10.43 -3.41
N ILE A 166 -5.87 11.15 -3.75
CA ILE A 166 -5.03 10.84 -4.92
C ILE A 166 -4.43 9.43 -4.77
N GLY A 167 -4.01 9.07 -3.56
CA GLY A 167 -3.49 7.75 -3.22
C GLY A 167 -4.47 6.61 -3.52
N ILE A 168 -5.76 6.78 -3.23
CA ILE A 168 -6.81 5.79 -3.58
C ILE A 168 -6.86 5.55 -5.09
N PHE A 169 -6.87 6.63 -5.88
CA PHE A 169 -6.88 6.52 -7.34
C PHE A 169 -5.61 5.85 -7.87
N SER A 170 -4.44 6.26 -7.39
CA SER A 170 -3.14 5.70 -7.77
C SER A 170 -3.03 4.21 -7.44
N ASN A 171 -3.51 3.79 -6.25
CA ASN A 171 -3.59 2.38 -5.87
C ASN A 171 -4.47 1.58 -6.84
N GLY A 172 -5.58 2.16 -7.32
CA GLY A 172 -6.42 1.56 -8.36
C GLY A 172 -5.65 1.23 -9.64
N VAL A 173 -4.78 2.13 -10.08
CA VAL A 173 -3.91 1.92 -11.24
C VAL A 173 -2.94 0.76 -11.00
N GLN A 174 -2.32 0.70 -9.82
CA GLN A 174 -1.43 -0.41 -9.45
C GLN A 174 -2.17 -1.77 -9.45
N ARG A 175 -3.41 -1.81 -8.96
CA ARG A 175 -4.27 -3.01 -8.92
C ARG A 175 -4.62 -3.55 -10.30
N ILE A 176 -4.69 -2.68 -11.31
CA ILE A 176 -4.88 -3.08 -12.71
C ILE A 176 -3.66 -3.86 -13.21
N TYR A 177 -2.44 -3.36 -12.96
CA TYR A 177 -1.21 -4.07 -13.33
C TYR A 177 -1.11 -5.43 -12.64
N MET A 178 -1.44 -5.50 -11.35
CA MET A 178 -1.51 -6.78 -10.63
C MET A 178 -2.52 -7.76 -11.24
N GLY A 179 -3.61 -7.26 -11.82
CA GLY A 179 -4.60 -8.10 -12.49
C GLY A 179 -4.17 -8.61 -13.87
N MET A 180 -3.15 -8.00 -14.49
CA MET A 180 -2.62 -8.43 -15.79
C MET A 180 -1.40 -9.36 -15.67
N GLN A 181 -0.80 -9.47 -14.48
CA GLN A 181 0.30 -10.39 -14.16
C GLN A 181 -0.24 -11.78 -13.83
#